data_AF-A0A0D9NWU1-F1
#
_entry.id   AF-A0A0D9NWU1-F1
#
_cell.length_a   1.000
_cell.length_b   1.000
_cell.length_c   1.000
_cell.angle_alpha   90.00
_cell.angle_beta   90.00
_cell.angle_gamma   90.00
#
_symmetry.space_group_name_H-M   'P 1'
#
loop_
_entity.id
_entity.type
_entity.pdbx_description
1 polymer ?
#
loop_
_entity_poly.entity_id
_entity_poly.type
_entity_poly.pdbx_seq_one_letter_code
_entity_poly.pdbx_strand_id
1 'polypeptide(L)'
;RRRGHLVGLAGLPKGAEGDDVVLHSVPIKLFHEVESIGGALVAWAAALLDKSLLLPPDIIDVEYGLDSVNAGLDRMRNGEISRGKLVVKV
;
A
#
# COMPACT_ATOMS: atom_id res chain seq x y z
N ARG A 1 -15.89 23.46 -16.94
CA ARG A 1 -15.73 22.00 -17.12
C ARG A 1 -15.34 21.38 -15.78
N ARG A 2 -15.90 20.23 -15.38
CA ARG A 2 -15.36 19.45 -14.23
C ARG A 2 -14.10 18.74 -14.73
N ARG A 3 -12.97 18.93 -14.04
CA ARG A 3 -11.73 18.20 -14.29
C ARG A 3 -11.67 16.99 -13.34
N GLY A 4 -11.09 15.89 -13.79
CA GLY A 4 -10.72 14.78 -12.91
C GLY A 4 -9.57 15.19 -11.98
N HIS A 5 -9.51 14.61 -10.79
CA HIS A 5 -8.41 14.83 -9.84
C HIS A 5 -7.74 13.51 -9.55
N LEU A 6 -6.43 13.43 -9.81
CA LEU A 6 -5.62 12.27 -9.48
C LEU A 6 -4.70 12.63 -8.31
N VAL A 7 -4.77 11.85 -7.24
CA VAL A 7 -3.94 12.04 -6.04
C VAL A 7 -2.88 10.94 -5.99
N GLY A 8 -1.62 11.32 -6.15
CA GLY A 8 -0.47 10.43 -6.02
C GLY A 8 0.06 10.44 -4.60
N LEU A 9 -0.04 9.30 -3.91
CA LEU A 9 0.49 9.14 -2.55
C LEU A 9 1.97 8.71 -2.57
N ALA A 10 2.30 7.68 -3.36
CA ALA A 10 3.68 7.21 -3.54
C ALA A 10 4.37 7.81 -4.78
N GLY A 11 3.60 8.43 -5.68
CA GLY A 11 4.05 8.97 -6.94
C GLY A 11 2.89 9.24 -7.89
N LEU A 12 3.18 9.93 -8.99
CA LEU A 12 2.22 10.23 -10.05
C LEU A 12 2.62 9.47 -11.34
N PRO A 13 1.63 9.01 -12.14
CA PRO A 13 1.92 8.40 -13.42
C PRO A 13 2.57 9.42 -14.37
N LYS A 14 3.66 9.01 -15.02
CA LYS A 14 4.36 9.85 -16.00
C LYS A 14 3.46 10.09 -17.21
N GLY A 15 3.43 11.32 -17.72
CA GLY A 15 2.67 11.68 -18.93
C GLY A 15 1.15 11.73 -18.74
N ALA A 16 0.64 11.71 -17.51
CA ALA A 16 -0.79 11.87 -17.22
C ALA A 16 -1.23 13.35 -17.08
N GLU A 17 -0.33 14.28 -17.40
CA GLU A 17 -0.60 15.72 -17.40
C GLU A 17 -1.48 16.08 -18.60
N GLY A 18 -2.60 16.77 -18.37
CA GLY A 18 -3.50 17.20 -19.44
C GLY A 18 -4.61 18.12 -18.96
N ASP A 19 -5.34 18.72 -19.89
CA ASP A 19 -6.34 19.76 -19.59
C ASP A 19 -7.53 19.25 -18.75
N ASP A 20 -7.82 17.95 -18.85
CA ASP A 20 -8.97 17.33 -18.19
C ASP A 20 -8.64 16.71 -16.83
N VAL A 21 -7.38 16.62 -16.43
CA VAL A 21 -6.94 15.97 -15.17
C VAL A 21 -5.95 16.84 -14.40
N VAL A 22 -6.26 17.11 -13.14
CA VAL A 22 -5.36 17.79 -12.20
C VAL A 22 -4.63 16.75 -11.36
N LEU A 23 -3.30 16.79 -11.38
CA LEU A 23 -2.45 15.92 -10.60
C LEU A 23 -2.12 16.57 -9.24
N HIS A 24 -2.26 15.82 -8.15
CA HIS A 24 -1.92 16.24 -6.79
C HIS A 24 -0.88 15.27 -6.25
N SER A 25 0.29 15.76 -5.87
CA SER A 25 1.27 14.97 -5.13
C SER A 25 1.08 15.19 -3.64
N VAL A 26 0.78 14.13 -2.91
CA VAL A 26 0.57 14.18 -1.46
C VAL A 26 1.62 13.29 -0.82
N PRO A 27 2.39 13.79 0.17
CA PRO A 27 3.38 12.95 0.85
C PRO A 27 2.71 11.72 1.48
N ILE A 28 3.13 10.52 1.07
CA ILE A 28 2.61 9.27 1.67
C ILE A 28 2.74 9.25 3.20
N LYS A 29 3.71 9.97 3.75
CA LYS A 29 3.93 10.04 5.20
C LYS A 29 2.83 10.78 5.97
N LEU A 30 2.01 11.62 5.30
CA LEU A 30 0.83 12.23 5.94
C LEU A 30 -0.15 11.18 6.48
N PHE A 31 -0.14 9.97 5.91
CA PHE A 31 -0.84 8.82 6.45
C PHE A 31 -0.49 8.51 7.92
N HIS A 32 0.79 8.68 8.30
CA HIS A 32 1.29 8.39 9.65
C HIS A 32 1.20 9.60 10.58
N GLU A 33 1.25 10.81 10.02
CA GLU A 33 1.33 12.06 10.79
C GLU A 33 -0.05 12.66 11.10
N VAL A 34 -1.06 12.38 10.27
CA VAL A 34 -2.40 12.94 10.40
C VAL A 34 -3.42 11.81 10.49
N GLU A 35 -3.93 11.58 11.70
CA GLU A 35 -4.86 10.49 12.01
C GLU A 35 -6.09 10.46 11.09
N SER A 36 -6.70 11.61 10.83
CA SER A 36 -7.89 11.70 9.98
C SER A 36 -7.63 11.31 8.53
N ILE A 37 -6.42 11.59 8.01
CA ILE A 37 -6.01 11.19 6.66
C ILE A 37 -5.72 9.69 6.64
N GLY A 38 -4.94 9.19 7.61
CA GLY A 38 -4.64 7.77 7.74
C GLY A 38 -5.90 6.92 7.83
N GLY A 39 -6.81 7.29 8.72
CA GLY A 39 -8.10 6.60 8.93
C GLY A 39 -8.96 6.57 7.67
N ALA A 40 -9.10 7.69 6.96
CA ALA A 40 -9.86 7.73 5.71
C ALA A 40 -9.26 6.82 4.62
N LEU A 41 -7.94 6.83 4.47
CA LEU A 41 -7.25 5.98 3.48
C LEU A 41 -7.40 4.48 3.81
N VAL A 42 -7.28 4.09 5.08
CA VAL A 42 -7.51 2.70 5.51
C VAL A 42 -8.96 2.28 5.27
N ALA A 43 -9.93 3.14 5.61
CA ALA A 43 -11.35 2.85 5.39
C ALA A 43 -11.67 2.63 3.91
N TRP A 44 -11.11 3.46 3.02
CA TRP A 44 -11.25 3.26 1.58
C TRP A 44 -10.59 1.96 1.11
N ALA A 45 -9.36 1.67 1.55
CA ALA A 45 -8.67 0.43 1.19
C ALA A 45 -9.46 -0.81 1.64
N ALA A 46 -9.99 -0.80 2.87
CA ALA A 46 -10.83 -1.87 3.40
C ALA A 46 -12.09 -2.08 2.56
N ALA A 47 -12.80 -0.99 2.20
CA ALA A 47 -13.99 -1.07 1.36
C ALA A 47 -13.69 -1.57 -0.07
N LEU A 48 -12.51 -1.28 -0.60
CA LEU A 48 -12.08 -1.78 -1.92
C LEU A 48 -11.66 -3.25 -1.88
N LEU A 49 -11.02 -3.70 -0.79
CA LEU A 49 -10.69 -5.11 -0.57
C LEU A 49 -11.97 -5.96 -0.45
N ASP A 50 -12.94 -5.49 0.32
CA ASP A 50 -14.25 -6.16 0.49
C ASP A 50 -14.99 -6.33 -0.83
N LYS A 51 -14.87 -5.33 -1.73
CA LYS A 51 -15.46 -5.37 -3.08
C LYS A 51 -14.60 -6.09 -4.13
N SER A 52 -13.45 -6.63 -3.74
CA SER A 52 -12.46 -7.21 -4.66
C SER A 52 -12.01 -6.26 -5.78
N LEU A 53 -12.09 -4.95 -5.55
CA LEU A 53 -11.56 -3.90 -6.45
C LEU A 53 -10.09 -3.58 -6.15
N LEU A 54 -9.63 -3.97 -4.96
CA LEU A 54 -8.23 -4.03 -4.56
C LEU A 54 -7.93 -5.49 -4.20
N LEU A 55 -6.80 -6.02 -4.67
CA LEU A 55 -6.33 -7.36 -4.33
C LEU A 55 -5.15 -7.27 -3.37
N PRO A 56 -5.10 -8.09 -2.31
CA PRO A 56 -3.91 -8.18 -1.47
C PRO A 56 -2.73 -8.75 -2.29
N PRO A 57 -1.49 -8.45 -1.91
CA PRO A 57 -0.33 -9.12 -2.49
C PRO A 57 -0.35 -10.62 -2.16
N ASP A 58 0.28 -11.43 -3.02
CA ASP A 58 0.40 -12.87 -2.80
C ASP A 58 1.13 -13.17 -1.48
N ILE A 59 0.57 -14.07 -0.69
CA ILE A 59 1.22 -14.62 0.49
C ILE A 59 2.08 -15.78 0.01
N ILE A 60 3.39 -15.65 0.21
CA ILE A 60 4.39 -16.61 -0.27
C ILE A 60 4.95 -17.48 0.85
N ASP A 61 4.75 -17.07 2.10
CA ASP A 61 5.10 -17.88 3.26
C ASP A 61 4.25 -17.48 4.49
N VAL A 62 4.06 -18.42 5.41
CA VAL A 62 3.35 -18.20 6.69
C VAL A 62 4.14 -18.82 7.83
N GLU A 63 4.65 -17.97 8.70
CA GLU A 63 5.36 -18.34 9.93
C GLU A 63 4.44 -18.17 11.15
N TYR A 64 4.82 -18.72 12.30
CA TYR A 64 4.02 -18.72 13.52
C TYR A 64 4.84 -18.27 14.72
N GLY A 65 4.23 -17.49 15.60
CA GLY A 65 4.86 -16.96 16.81
C GLY A 65 5.73 -15.73 16.52
N LEU A 66 5.73 -14.77 17.45
CA LEU A 66 6.48 -13.50 17.29
C LEU A 66 8.00 -13.71 17.17
N ASP A 67 8.52 -14.81 17.72
CA ASP A 67 9.92 -15.22 17.63
C ASP A 67 10.36 -15.48 16.19
N SER A 68 9.45 -15.87 15.29
CA SER A 68 9.75 -16.11 13.86
C SER A 68 9.95 -14.84 13.02
N VAL A 69 9.58 -13.66 13.53
CA VAL A 69 9.62 -12.39 12.76
C VAL A 69 11.02 -12.09 12.24
N ASN A 70 12.04 -12.19 13.10
CA ASN A 70 13.41 -11.83 12.72
C ASN A 70 13.96 -12.79 11.66
N ALA A 71 13.71 -14.09 11.81
CA ALA A 71 14.11 -15.09 10.81
C ALA A 71 13.47 -14.79 9.44
N GLY A 72 12.18 -14.46 9.40
CA GLY A 72 11.49 -14.06 8.17
C GLY A 72 12.10 -12.81 7.52
N LEU A 73 12.44 -11.79 8.32
CA LEU A 73 13.10 -10.57 7.83
C LEU A 73 14.50 -10.86 7.25
N ASP A 74 15.26 -11.75 7.88
CA ASP A 74 16.60 -12.11 7.40
C ASP A 74 16.53 -12.87 6.07
N ARG A 75 15.58 -13.79 5.90
CA ARG A 75 15.32 -14.45 4.60
C ARG A 75 14.98 -13.45 3.50
N MET A 76 14.21 -12.40 3.81
CA MET A 76 13.93 -11.31 2.86
C MET A 76 15.18 -10.49 2.53
N ARG A 77 16.04 -10.17 3.51
CA ARG A 77 17.30 -9.45 3.31
C ARG A 77 18.28 -10.23 2.45
N ASN A 78 18.34 -11.55 2.64
CA ASN A 78 19.19 -12.47 1.89
C ASN A 78 18.66 -12.75 0.47
N GLY A 79 17.44 -12.32 0.16
CA GLY A 79 16.81 -12.56 -1.15
C GLY A 79 16.28 -13.99 -1.35
N GLU A 80 16.21 -14.79 -0.29
CA GLU A 80 15.63 -16.15 -0.31
C GLU A 80 14.13 -16.11 -0.59
N ILE A 81 13.49 -14.99 -0.21
CA ILE A 81 12.09 -14.70 -0.47
C ILE A 81 12.00 -13.40 -1.27
N SER A 82 11.24 -13.41 -2.37
CA SER A 82 11.01 -12.21 -3.18
C SER A 82 9.58 -12.16 -3.73
N ARG A 83 9.13 -10.94 -4.10
CA ARG A 83 7.86 -10.67 -4.81
C ARG A 83 6.59 -11.21 -4.13
N GLY A 84 6.44 -10.98 -2.84
CA GLY A 84 5.19 -11.27 -2.11
C GLY A 84 5.28 -10.86 -0.65
N LYS A 85 4.39 -11.39 0.18
CA LYS A 85 4.39 -11.17 1.63
C LYS A 85 4.63 -12.48 2.37
N LEU A 86 5.60 -12.44 3.30
CA LEU A 86 5.67 -13.38 4.41
C LEU A 86 4.76 -12.85 5.52
N VAL A 87 3.92 -13.72 6.07
CA VAL A 87 2.99 -13.38 7.15
C VAL A 87 3.37 -14.16 8.40
N VAL A 88 3.48 -13.47 9.53
CA VAL A 88 3.63 -14.12 10.84
C VAL A 88 2.26 -14.15 11.51
N LYS A 89 1.75 -15.34 11.81
CA LYS A 89 0.53 -15.52 12.60
C LYS A 89 0.88 -15.62 14.08
N VAL A 90 0.12 -14.90 14.88
CA VAL A 90 0.29 -14.81 16.34
C VAL A 90 -0.97 -15.27 17.04
#